data_AF-A0A2H0PD41-F1
#
_entry.id   AF-A0A2H0PD41-F1
#
_cell.length_a   1.000
_cell.length_b   1.000
_cell.length_c   1.000
_cell.angle_alpha   90.00
_cell.angle_beta   90.00
_cell.angle_gamma   90.00
#
_symmetry.space_group_name_H-M   'P 1'
#
loop_
_entity.id
_entity.type
_entity.pdbx_description
1 polymer ?
#
loop_
_entity_poly.entity_id
_entity_poly.type
_entity_poly.pdbx_seq_one_letter_code
_entity_poly.pdbx_strand_id
1 'polypeptide(L)'
;GKTIANLNAIRIYANSHYVTPGPTLKQATEAIRHELTERLKELEAEGKLLEHQRLEQRTNFDLEMIHATGSCAGIENYSRFLTGRLPGEPPPTLFEYLPENALLFVD
;
A
#
# COMPACT_ATOMS: atom_id res chain seq x y z
N GLY A 1 33.55 19.65 -5.90
CA GLY A 1 32.82 19.68 -4.61
C GLY A 1 33.83 19.60 -3.47
N LYS A 2 33.54 20.21 -2.31
CA LYS A 2 34.40 20.17 -1.13
C LYS A 2 33.84 19.16 -0.13
N THR A 3 34.66 18.23 0.35
CA THR A 3 34.25 17.22 1.34
C THR A 3 33.90 17.89 2.67
N ILE A 4 32.73 17.54 3.23
CA ILE A 4 32.21 18.13 4.47
C ILE A 4 32.63 17.29 5.70
N ALA A 5 32.61 15.96 5.60
CA ALA A 5 33.02 15.04 6.68
C ALA A 5 33.34 13.64 6.15
N ASN A 6 34.16 12.87 6.88
CA ASN A 6 34.38 11.44 6.69
C ASN A 6 33.53 10.65 7.69
N LEU A 7 32.71 9.71 7.23
CA LEU A 7 31.83 8.88 8.05
C LEU A 7 32.24 7.40 7.95
N ASN A 8 32.34 6.73 9.10
CA ASN A 8 32.69 5.30 9.16
C ASN A 8 31.54 4.39 8.70
N ALA A 9 30.29 4.85 8.85
CA ALA A 9 29.09 4.14 8.41
C ALA A 9 27.96 5.12 8.13
N ILE A 10 27.08 4.77 7.19
CA ILE A 10 25.87 5.52 6.84
C ILE A 10 24.73 4.51 6.74
N ARG A 11 23.57 4.85 7.30
CA ARG A 11 22.33 4.08 7.12
C ARG A 11 21.41 4.84 6.16
N ILE A 12 21.01 4.16 5.09
CA ILE A 12 20.10 4.70 4.09
C ILE A 12 18.74 4.04 4.30
N TYR A 13 17.71 4.85 4.49
CA TYR A 13 16.33 4.38 4.62
C TYR A 13 15.63 4.46 3.26
N ALA A 14 14.55 3.70 3.13
CA ALA A 14 13.69 3.77 1.96
C ALA A 14 13.14 5.19 1.76
N ASN A 15 12.97 5.60 0.49
CA ASN A 15 12.36 6.88 0.13
C ASN A 15 10.82 6.85 0.22
N SER A 16 10.22 5.72 0.64
CA SER A 16 8.79 5.52 0.79
C SER A 16 8.48 4.54 1.94
N HIS A 17 7.33 4.73 2.59
CA HIS A 17 6.81 3.83 3.64
C HIS A 17 6.14 2.57 3.08
N TYR A 18 5.82 2.55 1.78
CA TYR A 18 5.16 1.42 1.10
C TYR A 18 6.15 0.53 0.34
N VAL A 19 7.45 0.63 0.64
CA VAL A 19 8.46 -0.25 0.04
C VAL A 19 8.24 -1.66 0.56
N THR A 20 7.74 -2.51 -0.33
CA THR A 20 7.30 -3.87 0.00
C THR A 20 8.12 -4.87 -0.83
N PRO A 21 8.62 -5.98 -0.27
CA PRO A 21 9.34 -7.00 -1.04
C PRO A 21 8.48 -7.58 -2.18
N GLY A 22 9.14 -7.98 -3.28
CA GLY A 22 8.47 -8.55 -4.45
C GLY A 22 7.50 -9.71 -4.17
N PRO A 23 7.82 -10.68 -3.29
CA PRO A 23 6.88 -11.75 -2.93
C PRO A 23 5.60 -11.23 -2.30
N THR A 24 5.69 -10.26 -1.39
CA THR A 24 4.53 -9.64 -0.73
C THR A 24 3.69 -8.84 -1.73
N LEU A 25 4.32 -8.12 -2.66
CA LEU A 25 3.59 -7.43 -3.73
C LEU A 25 2.79 -8.40 -4.60
N LYS A 26 3.38 -9.55 -4.96
CA LYS A 26 2.67 -10.56 -5.74
C LYS A 26 1.45 -11.09 -4.99
N GLN A 27 1.62 -11.47 -3.73
CA GLN A 27 0.51 -11.90 -2.87
C GLN A 27 -0.59 -10.83 -2.75
N ALA A 28 -0.20 -9.57 -2.55
CA ALA A 28 -1.12 -8.46 -2.44
C ALA A 28 -1.93 -8.27 -3.74
N THR A 29 -1.26 -8.31 -4.90
CA THR A 29 -1.94 -8.14 -6.20
C THR A 29 -2.95 -9.27 -6.50
N GLU A 30 -2.65 -10.51 -6.10
CA GLU A 30 -3.59 -11.63 -6.22
C GLU A 30 -4.82 -11.43 -5.33
N ALA A 31 -4.62 -11.01 -4.08
CA ALA A 31 -5.71 -10.74 -3.15
C ALA A 31 -6.58 -9.54 -3.59
N ILE A 32 -5.97 -8.47 -4.13
CA ILE A 32 -6.70 -7.31 -4.68
C ILE A 32 -7.58 -7.74 -5.87
N ARG A 33 -7.06 -8.57 -6.78
CA ARG A 33 -7.84 -9.08 -7.92
C ARG A 33 -9.04 -9.92 -7.46
N HIS A 34 -8.85 -10.71 -6.40
CA HIS A 34 -9.92 -11.51 -5.84
C HIS A 34 -11.06 -10.62 -5.30
N GLU A 35 -10.75 -9.66 -4.43
CA GLU A 35 -11.75 -8.74 -3.87
C GLU A 35 -12.39 -7.86 -4.96
N LEU A 36 -11.62 -7.41 -5.96
CA LEU A 36 -12.17 -6.69 -7.11
C LEU A 36 -13.24 -7.54 -7.82
N THR A 37 -12.97 -8.82 -8.06
CA THR A 37 -13.92 -9.71 -8.74
C THR A 37 -15.22 -9.86 -7.96
N GLU A 38 -15.15 -9.99 -6.63
CA GLU A 38 -16.34 -10.07 -5.78
C GLU A 38 -17.12 -8.75 -5.82
N ARG A 39 -16.42 -7.62 -5.67
CA ARG A 39 -17.05 -6.30 -5.65
C ARG A 39 -17.71 -5.92 -6.97
N LEU A 40 -17.10 -6.30 -8.10
CA LEU A 40 -17.68 -6.07 -9.41
C LEU A 40 -18.99 -6.84 -9.60
N LYS A 41 -19.05 -8.11 -9.16
CA LYS A 41 -20.30 -8.89 -9.20
C LYS A 41 -21.42 -8.25 -8.37
N GLU A 42 -21.10 -7.71 -7.20
CA GLU A 42 -22.07 -6.99 -6.37
C GLU A 42 -22.60 -5.74 -7.08
N LEU A 43 -21.71 -4.92 -7.65
CA LEU A 43 -22.10 -3.70 -8.37
C LEU A 43 -22.95 -4.01 -9.61
N GLU A 44 -22.62 -5.07 -10.33
CA GLU A 44 -23.41 -5.55 -11.48
C GLU A 44 -24.81 -6.01 -11.04
N ALA A 45 -24.90 -6.80 -9.96
CA ALA A 45 -26.17 -7.26 -9.41
C ALA A 45 -27.05 -6.10 -8.88
N GLU A 46 -26.44 -5.01 -8.41
CA GLU A 46 -27.12 -3.78 -8.00
C GLU A 46 -27.48 -2.85 -9.18
N GLY A 47 -27.10 -3.18 -10.42
CA GLY A 47 -27.31 -2.35 -11.61
C GLY A 47 -26.42 -1.09 -11.68
N LYS A 48 -25.35 -1.03 -10.88
CA LYS A 48 -24.41 0.09 -10.77
C LYS A 48 -23.27 -0.03 -11.79
N LEU A 49 -23.64 -0.03 -13.08
CA LEU A 49 -22.72 -0.30 -14.18
C LEU A 49 -21.61 0.76 -14.34
N LEU A 50 -21.90 2.03 -13.98
CA LEU A 50 -20.89 3.10 -14.04
C LEU A 50 -19.84 2.95 -12.94
N GLU A 51 -20.26 2.63 -11.72
CA GLU A 51 -19.39 2.35 -10.59
C GLU A 51 -18.54 1.09 -10.84
N HIS A 52 -19.15 0.05 -11.40
CA HIS A 52 -18.46 -1.16 -11.85
C HIS A 52 -17.31 -0.79 -12.80
N GLN A 53 -17.63 -0.11 -13.91
CA GLN A 53 -16.63 0.26 -14.92
C GLN A 53 -15.52 1.15 -14.32
N ARG A 54 -15.89 2.12 -13.49
CA ARG A 54 -14.92 3.02 -12.84
C ARG A 54 -13.96 2.25 -11.94
N LEU A 55 -14.48 1.35 -11.12
CA LEU A 55 -13.68 0.56 -10.18
C LEU A 55 -12.75 -0.41 -10.93
N GLU A 56 -13.27 -1.11 -11.93
CA GLU A 56 -12.53 -2.06 -12.75
C GLU A 56 -11.36 -1.39 -13.47
N GLN A 57 -11.62 -0.30 -14.20
CA GLN A 57 -10.59 0.41 -14.96
C GLN A 57 -9.47 0.95 -14.06
N ARG A 58 -9.85 1.59 -12.95
CA ARG A 58 -8.89 2.16 -12.01
C ARG A 58 -8.01 1.08 -11.38
N THR A 59 -8.64 0.04 -10.84
CA THR A 59 -7.93 -1.01 -10.12
C THR A 59 -7.01 -1.82 -11.04
N ASN A 60 -7.44 -2.13 -12.26
CA ASN A 60 -6.59 -2.83 -13.23
C ASN A 60 -5.37 -2.01 -13.63
N PHE A 61 -5.54 -0.70 -13.87
CA PHE A 61 -4.41 0.21 -14.14
C PHE A 61 -3.43 0.27 -12.97
N ASP A 62 -3.94 0.39 -11.74
CA ASP A 62 -3.09 0.44 -10.54
C ASP A 62 -2.33 -0.88 -10.34
N LEU A 63 -2.96 -2.03 -10.61
CA LEU A 63 -2.31 -3.35 -10.58
C LEU A 63 -1.20 -3.49 -11.63
N GLU A 64 -1.40 -2.96 -12.84
CA GLU A 64 -0.35 -2.92 -13.87
C GLU A 64 0.83 -2.05 -13.44
N MET A 65 0.56 -0.88 -12.86
CA MET A 65 1.59 0.02 -12.34
C MET A 65 2.38 -0.61 -11.19
N ILE A 66 1.71 -1.29 -10.25
CA ILE A 66 2.36 -2.03 -9.16
C ILE A 66 3.26 -3.14 -9.73
N HIS A 67 2.79 -3.89 -10.73
CA HIS A 67 3.58 -4.93 -11.37
C HIS A 67 4.81 -4.38 -12.10
N ALA A 68 4.67 -3.26 -12.82
CA ALA A 68 5.74 -2.70 -13.64
C ALA A 68 6.77 -1.89 -12.83
N THR A 69 6.33 -1.14 -11.82
CA THR A 69 7.16 -0.14 -11.12
C THR A 69 7.33 -0.40 -9.63
N GLY A 70 6.58 -1.36 -9.08
CA GLY A 70 6.52 -1.61 -7.63
C GLY A 70 5.63 -0.62 -6.86
N SER A 71 4.95 0.31 -7.54
CA SER A 71 4.05 1.28 -6.92
C SER A 71 2.95 1.78 -7.86
N CYS A 72 1.94 2.47 -7.32
CA CYS A 72 0.92 3.20 -8.08
C CYS A 72 0.57 4.52 -7.38
N ALA A 73 -0.19 5.38 -8.07
CA ALA A 73 -0.75 6.57 -7.46
C ALA A 73 -1.89 6.16 -6.51
N GLY A 74 -1.78 6.51 -5.24
CA GLY A 74 -2.77 6.09 -4.24
C GLY A 74 -2.51 4.69 -3.67
N ILE A 75 -1.25 4.23 -3.65
CA ILE A 75 -0.86 2.92 -3.14
C ILE A 75 -1.32 2.66 -1.69
N GLU A 76 -1.53 3.72 -0.91
CA GLU A 76 -2.08 3.66 0.45
C GLU A 76 -3.48 3.04 0.53
N ASN A 77 -4.27 3.12 -0.54
CA ASN A 77 -5.59 2.48 -0.62
C ASN A 77 -5.50 0.95 -0.61
N TYR A 78 -4.32 0.40 -0.91
CA TYR A 78 -4.04 -1.03 -0.89
C TYR A 78 -3.25 -1.46 0.36
N SER A 79 -3.05 -0.55 1.33
CA SER A 79 -2.23 -0.76 2.52
C SER A 79 -2.54 -2.06 3.28
N ARG A 80 -3.82 -2.41 3.43
CA ARG A 80 -4.25 -3.69 4.04
C ARG A 80 -3.56 -4.89 3.39
N PHE A 81 -3.58 -4.96 2.07
CA PHE A 81 -3.00 -6.05 1.30
C PHE A 81 -1.47 -6.05 1.35
N LEU A 82 -0.86 -4.87 1.30
CA LEU A 82 0.60 -4.71 1.33
C LEU A 82 1.22 -5.06 2.69
N THR A 83 0.43 -4.93 3.75
CA THR A 83 0.87 -5.16 5.15
C THR A 83 0.43 -6.52 5.69
N GLY A 84 -0.35 -7.29 4.93
CA GLY A 84 -0.85 -8.60 5.34
C GLY A 84 -1.93 -8.55 6.44
N ARG A 85 -2.58 -7.40 6.63
CA ARG A 85 -3.65 -7.19 7.62
C ARG A 85 -4.96 -7.83 7.14
N LEU A 86 -5.78 -8.27 8.09
CA LEU A 86 -7.11 -8.82 7.81
C LEU A 86 -8.15 -7.71 7.54
N PRO A 87 -9.28 -8.02 6.88
CA PRO A 87 -10.39 -7.08 6.75
C PRO A 87 -10.83 -6.53 8.12
N GLY A 88 -10.89 -5.20 8.25
CA GLY A 88 -11.28 -4.52 9.49
C GLY A 88 -10.15 -4.27 10.48
N GLU A 89 -8.94 -4.81 10.24
CA GLU A 89 -7.78 -4.48 11.07
C GLU A 89 -7.30 -3.04 10.82
N PRO A 90 -6.78 -2.36 11.86
CA PRO A 90 -6.25 -1.02 11.70
C PRO A 90 -5.00 -1.04 10.80
N PRO A 91 -4.80 0.00 9.97
CA PRO A 91 -3.57 0.15 9.21
C PRO A 91 -2.39 0.43 10.17
N PRO A 92 -1.15 0.17 9.73
CA PRO A 92 0.02 0.58 10.50
C PRO A 92 0.04 2.10 10.66
N THR A 93 0.41 2.56 11.86
CA THR A 93 0.48 3.98 12.19
C THR A 93 1.88 4.35 12.69
N LEU A 94 2.14 5.64 12.85
CA LEU A 94 3.38 6.14 13.44
C LEU A 94 3.67 5.48 14.81
N PHE A 95 2.64 5.17 15.60
CA PHE A 95 2.80 4.57 16.91
C PHE A 95 3.49 3.20 16.89
N GLU A 96 3.40 2.45 15.79
CA GLU A 96 4.09 1.16 15.64
C GLU A 96 5.61 1.33 15.46
N TYR A 97 6.08 2.53 15.09
CA TYR A 97 7.50 2.85 14.96
C TYR A 97 8.11 3.44 16.23
N LEU A 98 7.27 3.84 17.19
CA LEU A 98 7.73 4.44 18.43
C LEU A 98 8.13 3.36 19.44
N PRO A 99 9.16 3.61 20.27
CA PRO A 99 9.44 2.76 21.42
C PRO A 99 8.24 2.68 22.36
N GLU A 100 8.04 1.54 23.03
CA GLU A 100 6.93 1.34 23.98
C GLU A 100 6.93 2.38 25.12
N ASN A 101 8.09 2.93 25.46
CA ASN A 101 8.27 3.95 26.50
C ASN A 101 8.27 5.39 25.95
N ALA A 102 7.75 5.62 24.75
CA ALA A 102 7.62 6.96 24.18
C ALA A 102 6.65 7.83 24.99
N LEU A 103 6.96 9.12 25.09
CA LEU A 103 6.10 10.12 25.74
C LEU A 103 5.33 10.91 24.68
N LEU A 104 4.00 10.95 24.78
CA LEU A 104 3.11 11.70 23.90
C LEU A 104 2.68 13.00 24.60
N PHE A 105 2.91 14.13 23.95
CA PHE A 105 2.34 15.41 24.33
C PHE A 105 1.23 15.75 23.34
N VAL A 106 0.07 16.14 23.87
CA VAL A 106 -1.08 16.63 23.09
C VAL A 106 -1.31 18.07 23.51
N ASP A 107 -1.22 18.98 22.56
CA ASP A 107 -1.51 20.41 22.74
C ASP A 107 -3.03 20.66 22.83
#